data_AF-A0A816D6Z9-F1
#
_entry.id   AF-A0A816D6Z9-F1
#
_cell.length_a   1.000
_cell.length_b   1.000
_cell.length_c   1.000
_cell.angle_alpha   90.00
_cell.angle_beta   90.00
_cell.angle_gamma   90.00
#
_symmetry.space_group_name_H-M   'P 1'
#
loop_
_entity.id
_entity.type
_entity.pdbx_description
1 polymer ?
#
loop_
_entity_poly.entity_id
_entity_poly.type
_entity_poly.pdbx_seq_one_letter_code
_entity_poly.pdbx_strand_id
1 'polypeptide(L)'
;MLNKQLDEVEVTRDLFRQALSEHTSESKNHILIQQINDWERDSIEKIQQTADEARKLLLKYTAKHILDVEIKLNKLTGQLRYSRQENDFIETDLHQWKKQLTQLTDEFNKPSNITIRQDSKALVNKIYVDISTISSCTMKINANTKWFVNGVTGAEGNERGDGLNQLDCSWSICIDDDEQVIYIADTYNHRIIEWKYGATNWQVVAGGNGPGNRIDQLNEATDVVVDKENDCLIICDQGNRRLMRWPRRNGTSNTNGTVVAGGHGQGNRLDQLNGPGYIFVDQDYSVYISDGNNHRVMKWIKDATEGIIVAGGQGQGNGLAQLSGLRGVIVD
;
A
#
# COMPACT_ATOMS: atom_id res chain seq x y z
N MET A 1 -59.22 -50.77 4.61
CA MET A 1 -58.63 -49.42 4.61
C MET A 1 -57.17 -49.47 5.04
N LEU A 2 -56.84 -50.11 6.18
CA LEU A 2 -55.45 -50.30 6.64
C LEU A 2 -54.56 -51.10 5.68
N ASN A 3 -55.04 -52.21 5.11
CA ASN A 3 -54.20 -53.02 4.19
C ASN A 3 -53.78 -52.25 2.94
N LYS A 4 -54.65 -51.39 2.41
CA LYS A 4 -54.30 -50.55 1.25
C LYS A 4 -53.23 -49.50 1.58
N GLN A 5 -53.25 -48.98 2.82
CA GLN A 5 -52.21 -48.08 3.32
C GLN A 5 -50.90 -48.83 3.55
N LEU A 6 -50.96 -50.09 3.99
CA LEU A 6 -49.77 -50.93 4.12
C LEU A 6 -49.15 -51.23 2.75
N ASP A 7 -49.96 -51.56 1.74
CA ASP A 7 -49.50 -51.79 0.37
C ASP A 7 -48.83 -50.51 -0.21
N GLU A 8 -49.39 -49.32 0.04
CA GLU A 8 -48.78 -48.04 -0.35
C GLU A 8 -47.43 -47.79 0.35
N VAL A 9 -47.31 -48.17 1.62
CA VAL A 9 -46.05 -48.09 2.37
C VAL A 9 -45.02 -49.09 1.82
N GLU A 10 -45.43 -50.31 1.47
CA GLU A 10 -44.53 -51.32 0.89
C GLU A 10 -44.02 -50.91 -0.49
N VAL A 11 -44.89 -50.38 -1.35
CA VAL A 11 -44.49 -49.83 -2.66
C VAL A 11 -43.52 -48.65 -2.47
N THR A 12 -43.80 -47.74 -1.53
CA THR A 12 -42.92 -46.61 -1.25
C THR A 12 -41.56 -47.07 -0.72
N ARG A 13 -41.54 -48.10 0.15
CA ARG A 13 -40.31 -48.72 0.65
C ARG A 13 -39.48 -49.33 -0.48
N ASP A 14 -40.13 -50.02 -1.41
CA ASP A 14 -39.44 -50.70 -2.51
C ASP A 14 -38.89 -49.71 -3.53
N LEU A 15 -39.61 -48.63 -3.82
CA LEU A 15 -39.10 -47.50 -4.61
C LEU A 15 -37.90 -46.82 -3.93
N PHE A 16 -37.96 -46.64 -2.61
CA PHE A 16 -36.84 -46.09 -1.85
C PHE A 16 -35.62 -47.02 -1.83
N ARG A 17 -35.83 -48.34 -1.74
CA ARG A 17 -34.76 -49.34 -1.87
C ARG A 17 -34.13 -49.33 -3.26
N GLN A 18 -34.92 -49.15 -4.30
CA GLN A 18 -34.41 -49.03 -5.67
C GLN A 18 -33.53 -47.79 -5.81
N ALA A 19 -34.01 -46.63 -5.34
CA ALA A 19 -33.22 -45.39 -5.33
C ALA A 19 -31.92 -45.50 -4.51
N LEU A 20 -31.96 -46.19 -3.36
CA LEU A 20 -30.76 -46.51 -2.57
C LEU A 20 -29.75 -47.37 -3.34
N SER A 21 -30.23 -48.37 -4.09
CA SER A 21 -29.38 -49.27 -4.89
C SER A 21 -28.72 -48.56 -6.06
N GLU A 22 -29.46 -47.65 -6.72
CA GLU A 22 -28.94 -46.83 -7.81
C GLU A 22 -27.88 -45.83 -7.32
N HIS A 23 -28.09 -45.22 -6.14
CA HIS A 23 -27.09 -44.37 -5.48
C HIS A 23 -25.84 -45.12 -4.99
N THR A 24 -25.95 -46.41 -4.66
CA THR A 24 -24.79 -47.22 -4.27
C THR A 24 -23.97 -47.70 -5.47
N SER A 25 -24.56 -47.84 -6.66
CA SER A 25 -23.85 -48.20 -7.89
C SER A 25 -23.04 -47.06 -8.51
N GLU A 26 -23.40 -45.79 -8.28
CA GLU A 26 -22.67 -44.61 -8.77
C GLU A 26 -22.07 -43.78 -7.64
N SER A 27 -21.15 -44.37 -6.88
CA SER A 27 -20.50 -43.68 -5.74
C SER A 27 -19.74 -42.40 -6.11
N LYS A 28 -19.48 -42.16 -7.41
CA LYS A 28 -18.80 -40.96 -7.93
C LYS A 28 -19.74 -39.76 -8.17
N ASN A 29 -21.06 -40.00 -8.27
CA ASN A 29 -22.07 -38.96 -8.51
C ASN A 29 -22.77 -38.50 -7.23
N HIS A 30 -22.32 -38.99 -6.06
CA HIS A 30 -22.87 -38.55 -4.78
C HIS A 30 -22.63 -37.05 -4.59
N ILE A 31 -23.66 -36.31 -4.16
CA ILE A 31 -23.61 -34.85 -4.03
C ILE A 31 -22.47 -34.37 -3.12
N LEU A 32 -22.15 -35.12 -2.06
CA LEU A 32 -21.00 -34.83 -1.18
C LEU A 32 -19.64 -35.05 -1.88
N ILE A 33 -19.54 -36.01 -2.82
CA ILE A 33 -18.34 -36.21 -3.62
C ILE A 33 -18.19 -35.08 -4.65
N GLN A 34 -19.29 -34.61 -5.24
CA GLN A 34 -19.27 -33.42 -6.09
C GLN A 34 -18.81 -32.17 -5.32
N GLN A 35 -19.28 -31.98 -4.08
CA GLN A 35 -18.80 -30.89 -3.22
C GLN A 35 -17.29 -30.96 -2.94
N ILE A 36 -16.75 -32.17 -2.75
CA ILE A 36 -15.30 -32.36 -2.57
C ILE A 36 -14.56 -32.04 -3.88
N ASN A 37 -15.06 -32.49 -5.03
CA ASN A 37 -14.45 -32.22 -6.34
C ASN A 37 -14.49 -30.72 -6.69
N ASP A 38 -15.57 -30.04 -6.36
CA ASP A 38 -15.71 -28.59 -6.55
C ASP A 38 -14.73 -27.84 -5.64
N TRP A 39 -14.64 -28.23 -4.36
CA TRP A 39 -13.64 -27.69 -3.42
C TRP A 39 -12.20 -27.91 -3.90
N GLU A 40 -11.89 -29.09 -4.43
CA GLU A 40 -10.57 -29.41 -4.99
C GLU A 40 -10.24 -28.51 -6.18
N ARG A 41 -11.17 -28.38 -7.14
CA ARG A 41 -11.00 -27.54 -8.33
C ARG A 41 -10.79 -26.07 -7.96
N ASP A 42 -11.63 -25.53 -7.09
CA ASP A 42 -11.54 -24.14 -6.64
C ASP A 42 -10.24 -23.87 -5.89
N SER A 43 -9.74 -24.85 -5.14
CA SER A 43 -8.48 -24.75 -4.42
C SER A 43 -7.28 -24.74 -5.38
N ILE A 44 -7.28 -25.61 -6.40
CA ILE A 44 -6.25 -25.64 -7.45
C ILE A 44 -6.25 -24.34 -8.23
N GLU A 45 -7.42 -23.82 -8.60
CA GLU A 45 -7.55 -22.58 -9.38
C GLU A 45 -6.95 -21.39 -8.61
N LYS A 46 -7.25 -21.26 -7.31
CA LYS A 46 -6.65 -20.21 -6.46
C LYS A 46 -5.12 -20.30 -6.40
N ILE A 47 -4.58 -21.51 -6.34
CA ILE A 47 -3.13 -21.73 -6.34
C ILE A 47 -2.52 -21.29 -7.68
N GLN A 48 -3.17 -21.64 -8.79
CA GLN A 48 -2.72 -21.25 -10.13
C GLN A 48 -2.76 -19.73 -10.32
N GLN A 49 -3.85 -19.08 -9.91
CA GLN A 49 -3.99 -17.62 -9.95
C GLN A 49 -2.88 -16.93 -9.14
N THR A 50 -2.66 -17.39 -7.91
CA THR A 50 -1.57 -16.85 -7.05
C THR A 50 -0.20 -17.03 -7.72
N ALA A 51 0.06 -18.19 -8.35
CA ALA A 51 1.31 -18.43 -9.05
C ALA A 51 1.47 -17.54 -10.30
N ASP A 52 0.39 -17.29 -11.04
CA ASP A 52 0.41 -16.43 -12.22
C ASP A 52 0.61 -14.96 -11.86
N GLU A 53 0.01 -14.49 -10.77
CA GLU A 53 0.26 -13.16 -10.22
C GLU A 53 1.73 -12.99 -9.81
N ALA A 54 2.30 -13.97 -9.10
CA ALA A 54 3.71 -13.98 -8.75
C ALA A 54 4.63 -13.93 -9.99
N ARG A 55 4.30 -14.69 -11.05
CA ARG A 55 5.04 -14.65 -12.34
C ARG A 55 4.95 -13.30 -13.02
N LYS A 56 3.75 -12.70 -13.09
CA LYS A 56 3.55 -11.37 -13.68
C LYS A 56 4.35 -10.31 -12.93
N LEU A 57 4.33 -10.38 -11.60
CA LEU A 57 5.10 -9.50 -10.73
C LEU A 57 6.60 -9.64 -11.02
N LEU A 58 7.11 -10.88 -11.04
CA LEU A 58 8.51 -11.17 -11.37
C LEU A 58 8.93 -10.58 -12.72
N LEU A 59 8.13 -10.81 -13.78
CA LEU A 59 8.41 -10.28 -15.12
C LEU A 59 8.48 -8.75 -15.16
N LYS A 60 7.55 -8.08 -14.47
CA LYS A 60 7.54 -6.61 -14.36
C LYS A 60 8.84 -6.09 -13.74
N TYR A 61 9.30 -6.69 -12.64
CA TYR A 61 10.52 -6.24 -11.95
C TYR A 61 11.81 -6.65 -12.66
N THR A 62 11.84 -7.81 -13.32
CA THR A 62 12.97 -8.18 -14.17
C THR A 62 13.14 -7.19 -15.32
N ALA A 63 12.04 -6.75 -15.95
CA ALA A 63 12.09 -5.72 -16.98
C ALA A 63 12.65 -4.39 -16.46
N LYS A 64 12.23 -3.95 -15.27
CA LYS A 64 12.78 -2.74 -14.61
C LYS A 64 14.27 -2.88 -14.31
N HIS A 65 14.70 -4.03 -13.77
CA HIS A 65 16.10 -4.30 -13.48
C HIS A 65 16.98 -4.27 -14.75
N ILE A 66 16.49 -4.82 -15.86
CA ILE A 66 17.20 -4.77 -17.16
C ILE A 66 17.39 -3.31 -17.60
N LEU A 67 16.35 -2.48 -17.47
CA LEU A 67 16.43 -1.06 -17.81
C LEU A 67 17.46 -0.31 -16.93
N ASP A 68 17.50 -0.60 -15.63
CA ASP A 68 18.46 0.00 -14.71
C ASP A 68 19.92 -0.36 -15.07
N VAL A 69 20.17 -1.62 -15.42
CA VAL A 69 21.48 -2.08 -15.91
C VAL A 69 21.84 -1.37 -17.23
N GLU A 70 20.89 -1.23 -18.14
CA GLU A 70 21.08 -0.53 -19.42
C GLU A 70 21.44 0.95 -19.23
N ILE A 71 20.76 1.66 -18.33
CA ILE A 71 21.08 3.05 -17.97
C ILE A 71 22.51 3.16 -17.44
N LYS A 72 22.92 2.27 -16.52
CA LYS A 72 24.27 2.27 -15.97
C LYS A 72 25.33 1.97 -17.04
N LEU A 73 25.04 1.05 -17.96
CA LEU A 73 25.91 0.72 -19.09
C LEU A 73 26.06 1.90 -20.05
N ASN A 74 24.97 2.61 -20.35
CA ASN A 74 24.99 3.80 -21.18
C ASN A 74 25.80 4.93 -20.55
N LYS A 75 25.71 5.10 -19.22
CA LYS A 75 26.53 6.05 -18.47
C LYS A 75 28.02 5.71 -18.56
N LEU A 76 28.40 4.45 -18.36
CA LEU A 76 29.79 3.98 -18.53
C LEU A 76 30.28 4.21 -19.97
N THR A 77 29.43 3.94 -20.95
CA THR A 77 29.73 4.16 -22.38
C THR A 77 29.98 5.64 -22.66
N GLY A 78 29.21 6.55 -22.04
CA GLY A 78 29.42 7.99 -22.13
C GLY A 78 30.78 8.42 -21.56
N GLN A 79 31.15 7.91 -20.38
CA GLN A 79 32.46 8.17 -19.75
C GLN A 79 33.62 7.71 -20.64
N LEU A 80 33.52 6.48 -21.18
CA LEU A 80 34.52 5.93 -22.10
C LEU A 80 34.68 6.78 -23.36
N ARG A 81 33.57 7.30 -23.92
CA ARG A 81 33.61 8.16 -25.12
C ARG A 81 34.26 9.50 -24.82
N TYR A 82 33.88 10.14 -23.71
CA TYR A 82 34.41 11.44 -23.31
C TYR A 82 35.92 11.39 -23.10
N SER A 83 36.41 10.46 -22.27
CA SER A 83 37.85 10.35 -22.01
C SER A 83 38.67 9.94 -23.22
N ARG A 84 38.06 9.21 -24.18
CA ARG A 84 38.71 8.89 -25.45
C ARG A 84 38.82 10.09 -26.39
N GLN A 85 37.88 11.03 -26.34
CA GLN A 85 37.91 12.26 -27.13
C GLN A 85 38.93 13.26 -26.56
N GLU A 86 38.97 13.40 -25.23
CA GLU A 86 39.92 14.27 -24.53
C GLU A 86 41.33 13.66 -24.43
N ASN A 87 41.47 12.36 -24.72
CA ASN A 87 42.73 11.61 -24.69
C ASN A 87 43.43 11.69 -23.32
N ASP A 88 42.63 11.73 -22.25
CA ASP A 88 43.02 12.09 -20.88
C ASP A 88 43.01 10.91 -19.88
N PHE A 89 42.74 9.69 -20.35
CA PHE A 89 42.61 8.52 -19.48
C PHE A 89 43.96 7.95 -19.02
N ILE A 90 44.00 7.47 -17.77
CA ILE A 90 45.15 6.78 -17.19
C ILE A 90 44.86 5.31 -16.90
N GLU A 91 45.89 4.53 -16.55
CA GLU A 91 45.79 3.10 -16.27
C GLU A 91 44.77 2.78 -15.16
N THR A 92 44.64 3.68 -14.18
CA THR A 92 43.65 3.58 -13.10
C THR A 92 42.21 3.67 -13.62
N ASP A 93 41.93 4.52 -14.60
CA ASP A 93 40.59 4.66 -15.20
C ASP A 93 40.20 3.40 -15.96
N LEU A 94 41.15 2.84 -16.73
CA LEU A 94 40.97 1.57 -17.43
C LEU A 94 40.65 0.43 -16.46
N HIS A 95 41.34 0.38 -15.32
CA HIS A 95 41.07 -0.63 -14.29
C HIS A 95 39.69 -0.41 -13.64
N GLN A 96 39.32 0.84 -13.37
CA GLN A 96 38.01 1.19 -12.81
C GLN A 96 36.86 0.83 -13.75
N TRP A 97 36.95 1.15 -15.04
CA TRP A 97 35.90 0.81 -16.02
C TRP A 97 35.75 -0.69 -16.21
N LYS A 98 36.86 -1.44 -16.25
CA LYS A 98 36.83 -2.91 -16.28
C LYS A 98 36.09 -3.47 -15.06
N LYS A 99 36.41 -2.96 -13.87
CA LYS A 99 35.74 -3.35 -12.63
C LYS A 99 34.24 -3.02 -12.66
N GLN A 100 33.86 -1.84 -13.13
CA GLN A 100 32.45 -1.44 -13.28
C GLN A 100 31.70 -2.35 -14.26
N LEU A 101 32.33 -2.73 -15.38
CA LEU A 101 31.72 -3.65 -16.34
C LEU A 101 31.51 -5.05 -15.77
N THR A 102 32.48 -5.56 -15.01
CA THR A 102 32.34 -6.84 -14.29
C THR A 102 31.21 -6.77 -13.27
N GLN A 103 31.11 -5.68 -12.50
CA GLN A 103 30.02 -5.48 -11.55
C GLN A 103 28.64 -5.43 -12.22
N LEU A 104 28.52 -4.75 -13.37
CA LEU A 104 27.28 -4.73 -14.14
C LEU A 104 26.90 -6.11 -14.70
N THR A 105 27.91 -6.91 -15.08
CA THR A 105 27.70 -8.29 -15.54
C THR A 105 27.20 -9.18 -14.40
N ASP A 106 27.77 -9.03 -13.21
CA ASP A 106 27.32 -9.76 -12.03
C ASP A 106 25.90 -9.33 -11.60
N GLU A 107 25.60 -8.03 -11.65
CA GLU A 107 24.29 -7.46 -11.35
C GLU A 107 23.22 -7.99 -12.32
N PHE A 108 23.52 -8.01 -13.63
CA PHE A 108 22.63 -8.56 -14.66
C PHE A 108 22.30 -10.04 -14.43
N ASN A 109 23.30 -10.86 -14.13
CA ASN A 109 23.13 -12.31 -13.96
C ASN A 109 22.52 -12.69 -12.62
N LYS A 110 22.67 -11.84 -11.59
CA LYS A 110 22.18 -12.10 -10.25
C LYS A 110 21.54 -10.83 -9.67
N PRO A 111 20.28 -10.54 -10.04
CA PRO A 111 19.53 -9.43 -9.46
C PRO A 111 19.43 -9.61 -7.94
N SER A 112 20.16 -8.78 -7.20
CA SER A 112 20.19 -8.82 -5.73
C SER A 112 18.87 -8.41 -5.07
N ASN A 113 17.97 -7.82 -5.86
CA ASN A 113 16.71 -7.23 -5.43
C ASN A 113 15.49 -8.15 -5.58
N ILE A 114 15.65 -9.35 -6.13
CA ILE A 114 14.55 -10.29 -6.34
C ILE A 114 14.90 -11.59 -5.64
N THR A 115 14.10 -11.95 -4.64
CA THR A 115 14.21 -13.22 -3.94
C THR A 115 12.88 -13.94 -3.96
N ILE A 116 12.92 -15.27 -4.07
CA ILE A 116 11.74 -16.10 -3.99
C ILE A 116 11.74 -16.74 -2.60
N ARG A 117 10.70 -16.48 -1.82
CA ARG A 117 10.48 -17.12 -0.53
C ARG A 117 9.35 -18.12 -0.61
N GLN A 118 9.44 -19.14 0.23
CA GLN A 118 8.43 -20.17 0.34
C GLN A 118 8.02 -20.28 1.80
N ASP A 119 6.74 -20.12 2.08
CA ASP A 119 6.20 -20.42 3.41
C ASP A 119 5.93 -21.93 3.49
N SER A 120 6.62 -22.57 4.43
CA SER A 120 6.54 -24.02 4.68
C SER A 120 5.51 -24.38 5.75
N LYS A 121 4.76 -23.41 6.29
CA LYS A 121 3.80 -23.63 7.39
C LYS A 121 2.36 -23.89 6.93
N ALA A 122 2.03 -23.74 5.65
CA ALA A 122 0.69 -23.97 5.11
C ALA A 122 0.57 -25.36 4.44
N LEU A 123 -0.65 -25.91 4.38
CA LEU A 123 -0.95 -27.19 3.72
C LEU A 123 -0.53 -27.22 2.24
N VAL A 124 -0.54 -26.04 1.62
CA VAL A 124 0.05 -25.75 0.30
C VAL A 124 1.09 -24.67 0.51
N ASN A 125 2.34 -24.96 0.12
CA ASN A 125 3.43 -24.01 0.20
C ASN A 125 3.11 -22.78 -0.66
N LYS A 126 3.02 -21.60 -0.03
CA LYS A 126 2.85 -20.34 -0.76
C LYS A 126 4.21 -19.83 -1.19
N ILE A 127 4.32 -19.45 -2.47
CA ILE A 127 5.51 -18.83 -3.04
C ILE A 127 5.26 -17.32 -3.07
N TYR A 128 6.22 -16.57 -2.53
CA TYR A 128 6.22 -15.12 -2.55
C TYR A 128 7.43 -14.65 -3.33
N VAL A 129 7.23 -13.63 -4.17
CA VAL A 129 8.32 -12.88 -4.75
C VAL A 129 8.59 -11.72 -3.82
N ASP A 130 9.61 -11.86 -2.99
CA ASP A 130 10.15 -10.76 -2.22
C ASP A 130 11.04 -9.97 -3.16
N ILE A 131 10.44 -8.98 -3.81
CA ILE A 131 11.25 -7.89 -4.33
C ILE A 131 11.66 -7.09 -3.11
N SER A 132 12.96 -6.97 -2.86
CA SER A 132 13.43 -5.84 -2.07
C SER A 132 13.18 -4.63 -2.96
N THR A 133 11.93 -4.16 -2.97
CA THR A 133 11.59 -2.92 -3.62
C THR A 133 12.58 -1.92 -3.08
N ILE A 134 12.95 -1.02 -3.96
CA ILE A 134 13.63 0.21 -3.63
C ILE A 134 12.63 1.11 -2.85
N SER A 135 11.92 0.55 -1.85
CA SER A 135 11.22 1.22 -0.75
C SER A 135 11.83 0.85 0.61
N SER A 136 12.83 -0.03 0.63
CA SER A 136 13.98 0.21 1.50
C SER A 136 15.17 0.61 0.63
N CYS A 137 15.12 1.84 0.13
CA CYS A 137 16.20 2.73 0.52
C CYS A 137 16.25 2.80 2.07
N THR A 138 16.62 1.70 2.75
CA THR A 138 17.75 1.86 3.64
C THR A 138 18.87 2.26 2.69
N MET A 139 18.96 3.56 2.41
CA MET A 139 20.26 4.17 2.30
C MET A 139 21.00 3.56 3.48
N LYS A 140 21.93 2.64 3.20
CA LYS A 140 23.05 2.46 4.10
C LYS A 140 23.74 3.81 4.00
N ILE A 141 23.29 4.75 4.84
CA ILE A 141 24.02 5.96 5.14
C ILE A 141 25.31 5.40 5.72
N ASN A 142 26.31 5.25 4.85
CA ASN A 142 27.66 4.93 5.25
C ASN A 142 28.00 5.92 6.37
N ALA A 143 28.71 5.51 7.42
CA ALA A 143 29.16 6.41 8.48
C ALA A 143 29.90 7.65 7.92
N ASN A 144 30.40 7.57 6.68
CA ASN A 144 31.07 8.63 5.93
C ASN A 144 30.17 9.38 4.93
N THR A 145 28.85 9.16 4.95
CA THR A 145 27.90 9.90 4.10
C THR A 145 27.89 11.34 4.58
N LYS A 146 28.52 12.20 3.81
CA LYS A 146 28.44 13.64 3.99
C LYS A 146 27.16 14.11 3.31
N TRP A 147 26.38 14.93 4.00
CA TRP A 147 25.34 15.72 3.35
C TRP A 147 25.96 16.43 2.14
N PHE A 148 25.43 16.20 0.95
CA PHE A 148 25.75 17.08 -0.16
C PHE A 148 25.22 18.46 0.20
N VAL A 149 26.09 19.46 0.24
CA VAL A 149 25.79 20.84 0.63
C VAL A 149 25.07 21.56 -0.53
N ASN A 150 24.00 20.95 -1.04
CA ASN A 150 23.11 21.49 -2.07
C ASN A 150 21.65 21.29 -1.62
N GLY A 151 21.36 21.49 -0.33
CA GLY A 151 19.98 21.49 0.16
C GLY A 151 19.20 22.57 -0.58
N VAL A 152 18.12 22.18 -1.27
CA VAL A 152 17.19 23.12 -1.90
C VAL A 152 16.11 23.44 -0.87
N THR A 153 16.03 24.70 -0.47
CA THR A 153 14.94 25.18 0.39
C THR A 153 13.67 25.25 -0.46
N GLY A 154 12.78 24.28 -0.27
CA GLY A 154 11.49 24.21 -0.98
C GLY A 154 10.48 25.23 -0.44
N ALA A 155 10.14 25.15 0.85
CA ALA A 155 9.37 26.20 1.53
C ALA A 155 10.36 27.26 2.00
N GLU A 156 10.25 28.48 1.48
CA GLU A 156 11.15 29.57 1.83
C GLU A 156 11.07 29.78 3.34
N GLY A 157 12.21 29.95 4.00
CA GLY A 157 12.34 30.17 5.46
C GLY A 157 11.77 31.50 5.95
N ASN A 158 10.75 32.01 5.28
CA ASN A 158 9.92 33.12 5.69
C ASN A 158 8.95 32.61 6.75
N GLU A 159 8.57 33.51 7.65
CA GLU A 159 7.77 33.26 8.86
C GLU A 159 6.53 32.36 8.62
N ARG A 160 6.00 31.75 9.70
CA ARG A 160 4.72 31.03 9.69
C ARG A 160 3.66 31.84 8.92
N GLY A 161 3.00 31.22 7.94
CA GLY A 161 2.04 31.91 7.09
C GLY A 161 1.30 30.97 6.13
N ASP A 162 0.44 31.55 5.30
CA ASP A 162 -0.48 30.85 4.39
C ASP A 162 -0.09 30.99 2.90
N GLY A 163 1.01 31.69 2.58
CA GLY A 163 1.58 31.75 1.24
C GLY A 163 1.97 30.36 0.70
N LEU A 164 2.07 30.20 -0.62
CA LEU A 164 2.45 28.91 -1.23
C LEU A 164 3.90 28.49 -0.88
N ASN A 165 4.74 29.44 -0.52
CA ASN A 165 6.10 29.22 -0.03
C ASN A 165 6.19 29.19 1.50
N GLN A 166 5.07 29.24 2.22
CA GLN A 166 5.00 29.24 3.68
C GLN A 166 4.21 28.02 4.20
N LEU A 167 4.57 27.59 5.40
CA LEU A 167 3.91 26.49 6.11
C LEU A 167 3.43 26.99 7.48
N ASP A 168 2.34 26.39 7.96
CA ASP A 168 1.84 26.59 9.31
C ASP A 168 1.64 25.25 10.05
N CYS A 169 2.57 24.96 10.97
CA CYS A 169 2.61 23.76 11.79
C CYS A 169 2.34 22.47 10.99
N SER A 170 3.11 22.25 9.93
CA SER A 170 3.04 21.00 9.16
C SER A 170 3.41 19.78 10.01
N TRP A 171 2.59 18.72 9.95
CA TRP A 171 2.80 17.51 10.79
C TRP A 171 3.29 16.29 10.03
N SER A 172 3.06 16.23 8.72
CA SER A 172 3.40 15.06 7.91
C SER A 172 3.90 15.42 6.51
N ILE A 173 4.68 14.49 5.96
CA ILE A 173 5.25 14.50 4.62
C ILE A 173 5.05 13.11 3.99
N CYS A 174 4.63 13.08 2.74
CA CYS A 174 4.58 11.87 1.92
C CYS A 174 5.38 12.07 0.65
N ILE A 175 6.15 11.07 0.25
CA ILE A 175 7.00 11.11 -0.93
C ILE A 175 6.44 10.12 -1.94
N ASP A 176 6.16 10.59 -3.16
CA ASP A 176 6.04 9.70 -4.30
C ASP A 176 7.33 9.69 -5.10
N ASP A 177 8.12 8.64 -4.90
CA ASP A 177 9.40 8.43 -5.59
C ASP A 177 9.27 8.22 -7.10
N ASP A 178 8.14 7.70 -7.59
CA ASP A 178 7.97 7.41 -9.03
C ASP A 178 7.81 8.71 -9.83
N GLU A 179 7.09 9.68 -9.26
CA GLU A 179 6.81 10.98 -9.88
C GLU A 179 7.72 12.11 -9.33
N GLN A 180 8.59 11.79 -8.36
CA GLN A 180 9.45 12.73 -7.66
C GLN A 180 8.68 13.91 -7.04
N VAL A 181 7.58 13.59 -6.35
CA VAL A 181 6.69 14.59 -5.72
C VAL A 181 6.69 14.43 -4.20
N ILE A 182 6.73 15.56 -3.50
CA ILE A 182 6.54 15.65 -2.07
C ILE A 182 5.16 16.24 -1.79
N TYR A 183 4.37 15.58 -0.96
CA TYR A 183 3.12 16.09 -0.40
C TYR A 183 3.33 16.45 1.07
N ILE A 184 2.87 17.62 1.50
CA ILE A 184 2.94 18.06 2.90
C ILE A 184 1.54 18.35 3.41
N ALA A 185 1.26 17.84 4.60
CA ALA A 185 0.10 18.24 5.38
C ALA A 185 0.40 19.55 6.09
N ASP A 186 -0.13 20.65 5.55
CA ASP A 186 0.02 22.00 6.07
C ASP A 186 -1.12 22.30 7.04
N THR A 187 -0.98 21.72 8.23
CA THR A 187 -2.08 21.44 9.19
C THR A 187 -2.94 22.65 9.51
N TYR A 188 -2.32 23.77 9.92
CA TYR A 188 -3.07 24.96 10.34
C TYR A 188 -3.45 25.88 9.18
N ASN A 189 -2.94 25.63 7.98
CA ASN A 189 -3.49 26.19 6.74
C ASN A 189 -4.59 25.31 6.13
N HIS A 190 -4.92 24.18 6.76
CA HIS A 190 -6.03 23.29 6.39
C HIS A 190 -5.97 22.83 4.93
N ARG A 191 -4.78 22.46 4.47
CA ARG A 191 -4.51 22.12 3.09
C ARG A 191 -3.42 21.06 2.97
N ILE A 192 -3.40 20.37 1.83
CA ILE A 192 -2.25 19.58 1.38
C ILE A 192 -1.59 20.35 0.24
N ILE A 193 -0.28 20.53 0.34
CA ILE A 193 0.52 21.12 -0.73
C ILE A 193 1.42 20.08 -1.39
N GLU A 194 1.65 20.22 -2.69
CA GLU A 194 2.62 19.42 -3.44
C GLU A 194 3.81 20.26 -3.89
N TRP A 195 4.98 19.62 -3.91
CA TRP A 195 6.19 20.12 -4.53
C TRP A 195 6.80 19.05 -5.41
N LYS A 196 7.03 19.38 -6.68
CA LYS A 196 7.69 18.49 -7.63
C LYS A 196 9.19 18.77 -7.61
N TYR A 197 10.00 17.74 -7.74
CA TYR A 197 11.45 17.89 -7.78
C TYR A 197 11.88 18.89 -8.87
N GLY A 198 12.60 19.93 -8.46
CA GLY A 198 13.05 21.01 -9.35
C GLY A 198 12.02 22.12 -9.60
N ALA A 199 10.81 22.04 -9.03
CA ALA A 199 9.84 23.13 -9.08
C ALA A 199 10.28 24.30 -8.20
N THR A 200 9.99 25.52 -8.65
CA THR A 200 10.24 26.75 -7.87
C THR A 200 9.08 27.13 -6.96
N ASN A 201 7.88 26.58 -7.20
CA ASN A 201 6.66 26.92 -6.47
C ASN A 201 5.94 25.65 -6.01
N TRP A 202 5.29 25.71 -4.84
CA TRP A 202 4.36 24.70 -4.37
C TRP A 202 2.96 24.95 -4.92
N GLN A 203 2.13 23.92 -4.92
CA GLN A 203 0.74 24.01 -5.34
C GLN A 203 -0.16 23.38 -4.27
N VAL A 204 -1.32 23.98 -4.01
CA VAL A 204 -2.36 23.32 -3.21
C VAL A 204 -2.97 22.20 -4.05
N VAL A 205 -3.13 21.01 -3.47
CA VAL A 205 -3.74 19.85 -4.15
C VAL A 205 -4.98 19.30 -3.46
N ALA A 206 -5.18 19.62 -2.18
CA ALA A 206 -6.40 19.34 -1.44
C ALA A 206 -6.63 20.39 -0.35
N GLY A 207 -7.89 20.69 -0.05
CA GLY A 207 -8.25 21.77 0.88
C GLY A 207 -7.91 23.16 0.35
N GLY A 208 -7.57 24.09 1.25
CA GLY A 208 -7.28 25.49 0.89
C GLY A 208 -8.51 26.37 0.65
N ASN A 209 -9.72 25.83 0.77
CA ASN A 209 -11.00 26.56 0.70
C ASN A 209 -11.49 27.03 2.08
N GLY A 210 -10.56 27.33 2.98
CA GLY A 210 -10.81 27.61 4.40
C GLY A 210 -11.13 26.36 5.24
N PRO A 211 -11.04 26.46 6.58
CA PRO A 211 -11.41 25.36 7.47
C PRO A 211 -12.90 25.06 7.38
N GLY A 212 -13.23 23.78 7.24
CA GLY A 212 -14.62 23.34 7.25
C GLY A 212 -14.79 21.86 6.98
N ASN A 213 -16.03 21.40 7.00
CA ASN A 213 -16.40 19.99 6.84
C ASN A 213 -17.07 19.68 5.48
N ARG A 214 -17.15 20.66 4.58
CA ARG A 214 -17.58 20.40 3.19
C ARG A 214 -16.58 19.44 2.52
N ILE A 215 -17.02 18.85 1.42
CA ILE A 215 -16.26 17.80 0.73
C ILE A 215 -15.02 18.32 -0.02
N ASP A 216 -14.99 19.63 -0.27
CA ASP A 216 -13.93 20.43 -0.85
C ASP A 216 -13.13 21.22 0.22
N GLN A 217 -13.38 20.96 1.50
CA GLN A 217 -12.70 21.58 2.64
C GLN A 217 -12.02 20.52 3.51
N LEU A 218 -10.95 20.95 4.18
CA LEU A 218 -10.27 20.19 5.22
C LEU A 218 -10.28 21.04 6.50
N ASN A 219 -10.04 20.40 7.65
CA ASN A 219 -9.89 21.05 8.93
C ASN A 219 -8.80 20.32 9.74
N GLU A 220 -7.68 21.00 9.95
CA GLU A 220 -6.49 20.44 10.60
C GLU A 220 -6.05 19.11 9.99
N ALA A 221 -5.72 19.11 8.69
CA ALA A 221 -5.23 17.90 8.03
C ALA A 221 -3.85 17.51 8.58
N THR A 222 -3.72 16.34 9.20
CA THR A 222 -2.49 15.96 9.92
C THR A 222 -1.60 15.00 9.17
N ASP A 223 -2.16 14.21 8.25
CA ASP A 223 -1.43 13.18 7.51
C ASP A 223 -1.97 13.00 6.10
N VAL A 224 -1.11 12.56 5.19
CA VAL A 224 -1.42 12.28 3.80
C VAL A 224 -0.61 11.08 3.32
N VAL A 225 -1.24 10.18 2.58
CA VAL A 225 -0.59 9.06 1.90
C VAL A 225 -1.06 8.95 0.46
N VAL A 226 -0.16 8.53 -0.42
CA VAL A 226 -0.45 8.34 -1.84
C VAL A 226 -0.91 6.91 -2.08
N ASP A 227 -2.12 6.75 -2.60
CA ASP A 227 -2.59 5.50 -3.19
C ASP A 227 -2.35 5.58 -4.71
N LYS A 228 -1.24 4.95 -5.13
CA LYS A 228 -0.75 4.99 -6.51
C LYS A 228 -1.68 4.26 -7.49
N GLU A 229 -2.32 3.20 -7.05
CA GLU A 229 -3.13 2.34 -7.92
C GLU A 229 -4.47 3.03 -8.27
N ASN A 230 -5.05 3.80 -7.35
CA ASN A 230 -6.27 4.57 -7.59
C ASN A 230 -6.01 6.04 -7.95
N ASP A 231 -4.75 6.44 -8.12
CA ASP A 231 -4.32 7.83 -8.40
C ASP A 231 -4.97 8.86 -7.46
N CYS A 232 -4.91 8.59 -6.16
CA CYS A 232 -5.57 9.40 -5.14
C CYS A 232 -4.70 9.62 -3.90
N LEU A 233 -5.04 10.66 -3.14
CA LEU A 233 -4.49 10.96 -1.82
C LEU A 233 -5.49 10.48 -0.77
N ILE A 234 -5.04 9.75 0.24
CA ILE A 234 -5.81 9.54 1.46
C ILE A 234 -5.28 10.52 2.50
N ILE A 235 -6.18 11.32 3.08
CA ILE A 235 -5.85 12.44 3.95
C ILE A 235 -6.54 12.24 5.29
N CYS A 236 -5.80 12.37 6.38
CA CYS A 236 -6.36 12.43 7.73
C CYS A 236 -6.83 13.86 8.00
N ASP A 237 -8.15 14.06 8.01
CA ASP A 237 -8.82 15.33 8.27
C ASP A 237 -9.22 15.38 9.75
N GLN A 238 -8.22 15.59 10.62
CA GLN A 238 -8.31 15.35 12.07
C GLN A 238 -9.39 16.19 12.73
N GLY A 239 -9.48 17.48 12.40
CA GLY A 239 -10.47 18.39 12.98
C GLY A 239 -11.91 17.95 12.68
N ASN A 240 -12.12 17.32 11.53
CA ASN A 240 -13.40 16.74 11.14
C ASN A 240 -13.58 15.26 11.53
N ARG A 241 -12.56 14.64 12.15
CA ARG A 241 -12.55 13.23 12.60
C ARG A 241 -12.94 12.26 11.49
N ARG A 242 -12.37 12.47 10.31
CA ARG A 242 -12.62 11.65 9.14
C ARG A 242 -11.34 11.47 8.34
N LEU A 243 -11.33 10.46 7.50
CA LEU A 243 -10.35 10.35 6.43
C LEU A 243 -11.03 10.65 5.10
N MET A 244 -10.32 11.36 4.25
CA MET A 244 -10.77 11.82 2.96
C MET A 244 -9.93 11.18 1.87
N ARG A 245 -10.56 10.61 0.85
CA ARG A 245 -9.93 10.30 -0.43
C ARG A 245 -10.09 11.48 -1.36
N TRP A 246 -8.99 11.97 -1.92
CA TRP A 246 -8.96 13.10 -2.84
C TRP A 246 -8.30 12.69 -4.15
N PRO A 247 -8.81 13.11 -5.33
CA PRO A 247 -8.09 12.91 -6.57
C PRO A 247 -6.69 13.51 -6.48
N ARG A 248 -5.66 12.73 -6.87
CA ARG A 248 -4.27 13.19 -6.79
C ARG A 248 -3.97 14.26 -7.82
N ARG A 249 -4.70 14.26 -8.94
CA ARG A 249 -4.56 15.21 -10.06
C ARG A 249 -5.80 16.08 -10.16
N ASN A 250 -5.62 17.36 -10.51
CA ASN A 250 -6.68 18.37 -10.69
C ASN A 250 -7.49 18.73 -9.43
N GLY A 251 -6.93 18.49 -8.23
CA GLY A 251 -7.62 18.55 -6.93
C GLY A 251 -8.15 19.91 -6.43
N THR A 252 -7.98 21.00 -7.18
CA THR A 252 -8.38 22.37 -6.76
C THR A 252 -9.57 22.95 -7.52
N SER A 253 -10.04 22.29 -8.59
CA SER A 253 -11.12 22.82 -9.45
C SER A 253 -12.28 21.83 -9.50
N ASN A 254 -13.30 22.03 -8.64
CA ASN A 254 -14.56 21.27 -8.63
C ASN A 254 -14.48 19.75 -8.36
N THR A 255 -13.32 19.24 -7.93
CA THR A 255 -13.17 17.84 -7.53
C THR A 255 -13.45 17.66 -6.05
N ASN A 256 -14.46 16.85 -5.74
CA ASN A 256 -14.88 16.55 -4.38
C ASN A 256 -14.07 15.37 -3.84
N GLY A 257 -13.62 15.47 -2.58
CA GLY A 257 -13.15 14.28 -1.87
C GLY A 257 -14.29 13.29 -1.61
N THR A 258 -13.97 12.13 -1.05
CA THR A 258 -14.98 11.19 -0.51
C THR A 258 -14.53 10.70 0.85
N VAL A 259 -15.46 10.58 1.80
CA VAL A 259 -15.15 10.04 3.13
C VAL A 259 -14.83 8.55 2.99
N VAL A 260 -13.68 8.12 3.51
CA VAL A 260 -13.27 6.70 3.53
C VAL A 260 -13.37 6.05 4.89
N ALA A 261 -13.32 6.85 5.97
CA ALA A 261 -13.49 6.38 7.34
C ALA A 261 -13.93 7.54 8.25
N GLY A 262 -14.67 7.23 9.31
CA GLY A 262 -15.15 8.22 10.27
C GLY A 262 -16.20 9.18 9.69
N GLY A 263 -16.21 10.43 10.18
CA GLY A 263 -17.17 11.45 9.75
C GLY A 263 -18.54 11.39 10.44
N HIS A 264 -18.74 10.47 11.38
CA HIS A 264 -19.98 10.31 12.17
C HIS A 264 -19.93 11.02 13.54
N GLY A 265 -19.15 12.10 13.62
CA GLY A 265 -18.93 12.86 14.86
C GLY A 265 -17.88 12.24 15.79
N GLN A 266 -17.69 12.87 16.95
CA GLN A 266 -16.82 12.29 18.00
C GLN A 266 -17.45 11.05 18.58
N GLY A 267 -16.65 10.02 18.79
CA GLY A 267 -17.01 8.93 19.67
C GLY A 267 -16.06 7.76 19.52
N ASN A 268 -16.45 6.64 20.12
CA ASN A 268 -15.67 5.40 20.15
C ASN A 268 -16.42 4.23 19.49
N ARG A 269 -17.53 4.47 18.80
CA ARG A 269 -18.17 3.46 17.95
C ARG A 269 -17.24 3.05 16.82
N LEU A 270 -17.53 1.92 16.17
CA LEU A 270 -16.70 1.39 15.08
C LEU A 270 -16.76 2.24 13.81
N ASP A 271 -17.78 3.08 13.65
CA ASP A 271 -17.94 4.08 12.58
C ASP A 271 -17.44 5.49 12.97
N GLN A 272 -16.90 5.67 14.18
CA GLN A 272 -16.48 6.97 14.72
C GLN A 272 -14.98 7.02 15.00
N LEU A 273 -14.41 8.23 14.93
CA LEU A 273 -13.03 8.53 15.27
C LEU A 273 -12.97 9.68 16.29
N ASN A 274 -11.89 9.73 17.07
CA ASN A 274 -11.60 10.77 18.04
C ASN A 274 -10.09 11.04 18.08
N GLY A 275 -9.69 12.17 17.48
CA GLY A 275 -8.28 12.50 17.30
C GLY A 275 -7.55 11.50 16.39
N PRO A 276 -8.06 11.19 15.18
CA PRO A 276 -7.29 10.41 14.23
C PRO A 276 -6.00 11.18 13.88
N GLY A 277 -4.87 10.48 13.83
CA GLY A 277 -3.57 11.11 13.64
C GLY A 277 -2.93 10.70 12.32
N TYR A 278 -2.24 9.58 12.36
CA TYR A 278 -1.45 9.05 11.26
C TYR A 278 -2.15 7.85 10.63
N ILE A 279 -1.90 7.67 9.34
CA ILE A 279 -2.58 6.69 8.51
C ILE A 279 -1.58 5.84 7.74
N PHE A 280 -1.95 4.59 7.47
CA PHE A 280 -1.19 3.68 6.62
C PHE A 280 -2.17 2.92 5.73
N VAL A 281 -1.82 2.69 4.47
CA VAL A 281 -2.64 1.93 3.51
C VAL A 281 -1.86 0.68 3.11
N ASP A 282 -2.45 -0.50 3.32
CA ASP A 282 -1.84 -1.77 2.91
C ASP A 282 -2.12 -2.12 1.44
N GLN A 283 -1.54 -3.23 0.97
CA GLN A 283 -1.68 -3.71 -0.42
C GLN A 283 -3.12 -4.11 -0.76
N ASP A 284 -3.95 -4.40 0.24
CA ASP A 284 -5.37 -4.71 0.09
C ASP A 284 -6.26 -3.45 0.16
N TYR A 285 -5.64 -2.26 0.16
CA TYR A 285 -6.32 -0.96 0.30
C TYR A 285 -7.07 -0.78 1.61
N SER A 286 -6.70 -1.54 2.64
CA SER A 286 -7.20 -1.29 3.98
C SER A 286 -6.44 -0.13 4.61
N VAL A 287 -7.16 0.75 5.29
CA VAL A 287 -6.60 1.92 5.94
C VAL A 287 -6.47 1.67 7.43
N TYR A 288 -5.25 1.77 7.95
CA TYR A 288 -4.95 1.75 9.37
C TYR A 288 -4.86 3.18 9.88
N ILE A 289 -5.45 3.44 11.03
CA ILE A 289 -5.63 4.78 11.57
C ILE A 289 -5.26 4.74 13.04
N SER A 290 -4.36 5.62 13.48
CA SER A 290 -4.17 5.87 14.90
C SER A 290 -5.31 6.74 15.43
N ASP A 291 -6.26 6.12 16.13
CA ASP A 291 -7.40 6.81 16.75
C ASP A 291 -7.01 7.24 18.17
N GLY A 292 -6.20 8.31 18.21
CA GLY A 292 -5.31 8.63 19.33
C GLY A 292 -6.02 8.90 20.66
N ASN A 293 -7.12 9.65 20.64
CA ASN A 293 -7.87 9.97 21.87
C ASN A 293 -8.76 8.80 22.32
N ASN A 294 -8.97 7.81 21.46
CA ASN A 294 -9.65 6.55 21.82
C ASN A 294 -8.65 5.44 22.21
N HIS A 295 -7.34 5.71 22.20
CA HIS A 295 -6.31 4.76 22.61
C HIS A 295 -6.35 3.45 21.83
N ARG A 296 -6.62 3.52 20.52
CA ARG A 296 -6.78 2.35 19.64
C ARG A 296 -6.22 2.58 18.25
N VAL A 297 -5.89 1.49 17.57
CA VAL A 297 -5.62 1.46 16.13
C VAL A 297 -6.81 0.81 15.45
N MET A 298 -7.37 1.49 14.46
CA MET A 298 -8.48 1.00 13.68
C MET A 298 -8.00 0.59 12.28
N LYS A 299 -8.51 -0.51 11.76
CA LYS A 299 -8.38 -0.93 10.35
C LYS A 299 -9.74 -0.79 9.67
N TRP A 300 -9.84 0.01 8.62
CA TRP A 300 -10.97 0.03 7.71
C TRP A 300 -10.62 -0.77 6.47
N ILE A 301 -11.41 -1.83 6.20
CA ILE A 301 -11.33 -2.52 4.92
C ILE A 301 -11.96 -1.63 3.85
N LYS A 302 -11.46 -1.71 2.62
CA LYS A 302 -12.01 -0.96 1.49
C LYS A 302 -13.54 -1.07 1.43
N ASP A 303 -14.19 0.09 1.30
CA ASP A 303 -15.64 0.28 1.21
C ASP A 303 -16.45 -0.18 2.45
N ALA A 304 -15.79 -0.51 3.56
CA ALA A 304 -16.46 -0.84 4.81
C ALA A 304 -17.09 0.39 5.46
N THR A 305 -18.28 0.23 6.05
CA THR A 305 -18.99 1.29 6.77
C THR A 305 -18.46 1.52 8.18
N GLU A 306 -17.74 0.54 8.74
CA GLU A 306 -17.16 0.58 10.08
C GLU A 306 -15.79 -0.09 10.10
N GLY A 307 -14.97 0.30 11.07
CA GLY A 307 -13.61 -0.20 11.25
C GLY A 307 -13.53 -1.34 12.25
N ILE A 308 -12.37 -1.99 12.26
CA ILE A 308 -12.03 -3.09 13.16
C ILE A 308 -10.91 -2.60 14.08
N ILE A 309 -11.05 -2.82 15.39
CA ILE A 309 -9.96 -2.55 16.34
C ILE A 309 -8.90 -3.63 16.14
N VAL A 310 -7.69 -3.22 15.73
CA VAL A 310 -6.55 -4.15 15.52
C VAL A 310 -5.50 -4.06 16.62
N ALA A 311 -5.49 -2.97 17.39
CA ALA A 311 -4.68 -2.83 18.59
C ALA A 311 -5.31 -1.82 19.57
N GLY A 312 -5.08 -2.00 20.87
CA GLY A 312 -5.59 -1.09 21.90
C GLY A 312 -7.09 -1.25 22.17
N GLY A 313 -7.75 -0.15 22.56
CA GLY A 313 -9.19 -0.11 22.83
C GLY A 313 -9.61 -0.43 24.26
N GLN A 314 -8.65 -0.72 25.16
CA GLN A 314 -8.89 -0.94 26.60
C GLN A 314 -8.48 0.27 27.46
N GLY A 315 -8.64 1.47 26.89
CA GLY A 315 -8.28 2.73 27.52
C GLY A 315 -6.78 3.03 27.51
N GLN A 316 -6.43 4.17 28.11
CA GLN A 316 -5.06 4.61 28.26
C GLN A 316 -4.32 3.77 29.30
N GLY A 317 -3.09 3.38 29.01
CA GLY A 317 -2.21 2.74 29.98
C GLY A 317 -1.06 1.96 29.35
N ASN A 318 -0.44 1.12 30.17
CA ASN A 318 0.72 0.29 29.84
C ASN A 318 0.40 -1.21 29.86
N GLY A 319 -0.88 -1.59 30.02
CA GLY A 319 -1.30 -2.98 29.91
C GLY A 319 -1.17 -3.52 28.49
N LEU A 320 -1.14 -4.84 28.33
CA LEU A 320 -0.93 -5.51 27.04
C LEU A 320 -1.92 -5.10 25.93
N ALA A 321 -3.14 -4.69 26.30
CA ALA A 321 -4.18 -4.24 25.38
C ALA A 321 -4.46 -2.72 25.48
N GLN A 322 -3.60 -1.96 26.16
CA GLN A 322 -3.74 -0.52 26.34
C GLN A 322 -2.70 0.23 25.51
N LEU A 323 -3.06 1.41 25.04
CA LEU A 323 -2.16 2.28 24.28
C LEU A 323 -2.22 3.70 24.83
N SER A 324 -1.10 4.40 24.81
CA SER A 324 -0.99 5.77 25.30
C SER A 324 -0.31 6.65 24.26
N GLY A 325 -0.90 7.81 23.96
CA GLY A 325 -0.31 8.80 23.07
C GLY A 325 0.04 8.28 21.67
N LEU A 326 -0.87 7.52 21.03
CA LEU A 326 -0.62 7.05 19.67
C LEU A 326 -0.35 8.24 18.75
N ARG A 327 0.72 8.13 17.98
CA ARG A 327 1.06 9.07 16.91
C ARG A 327 1.09 8.28 15.61
N GLY A 328 2.22 7.66 15.26
CA GLY A 328 2.38 6.89 14.02
C GLY A 328 1.72 5.50 14.02
N VAL A 329 1.42 5.01 12.82
CA VAL A 329 1.15 3.60 12.53
C VAL A 329 1.91 3.23 11.24
N ILE A 330 2.53 2.05 11.23
CA ILE A 330 3.18 1.47 10.05
C ILE A 330 2.94 -0.04 10.10
N VAL A 331 2.71 -0.65 8.94
CA VAL A 331 2.58 -2.10 8.78
C VAL A 331 3.65 -2.55 7.79
N ASP A 332 4.26 -3.70 8.04
CA ASP A 332 5.39 -4.24 7.27
C ASP A 332 4.98 -5.11 6.07
#